data_AF-A0AAV2NDA9-F1
#
_entry.id   AF-A0AAV2NDA9-F1
#
_cell.length_a   1.000
_cell.length_b   1.000
_cell.length_c   1.000
_cell.angle_alpha   90.00
_cell.angle_beta   90.00
_cell.angle_gamma   90.00
#
_symmetry.space_group_name_H-M   'P 1'
#
loop_
_entity.id
_entity.type
_entity.pdbx_description
1 polymer ?
#
loop_
_entity_poly.entity_id
_entity_poly.type
_entity_poly.pdbx_seq_one_letter_code
_entity_poly.pdbx_strand_id
1 'polypeptide(L)'
;MYAIARVILKKQSLRFQLKWPSYYINVKLYHSENGVYGYKPSQQRHFQVSKEYLDKRAKQSNFYRLVSAYRIHGHKQADIDPISMNKPLLLPELQPKNYRLNLMDKVCFRGILFTQQNEGTIEEAVRFLNATYSGTLGTEFSHLETEEEREWFTETVETTLSEPLDDETCKTIAIEMLKSQAFDNFLAIKFVSLKRYGGEGGESMMAFFHELFKLCAYDNLEYVVLCAAHRGRLNVLTGLLNFPPEKLFRKLRGFSEFPDATKCTGDVISHLISSTELNIGQKSLHVTMLRNPSHLEIVNPVSMGKTRGIMQTIQEAAYGRTEQWSDKVINIQVSHGKLLKLISCYF
;
A
#
# COMPACT_ATOMS: atom_id res chain seq x y z
N MET A 1 -23.10 -23.29 -42.89
CA MET A 1 -23.27 -24.74 -43.12
C MET A 1 -21.98 -25.44 -42.74
N TYR A 2 -22.05 -26.36 -41.81
CA TYR A 2 -20.91 -27.12 -41.29
C TYR A 2 -20.30 -28.03 -42.37
N ALA A 3 -18.97 -28.14 -42.39
CA ALA A 3 -18.28 -29.27 -42.99
C ALA A 3 -17.09 -29.65 -42.09
N ILE A 4 -17.29 -30.68 -41.27
CA ILE A 4 -16.22 -31.38 -40.56
C ILE A 4 -15.67 -32.43 -41.54
N ALA A 5 -14.42 -32.28 -41.98
CA ALA A 5 -13.72 -33.31 -42.73
C ALA A 5 -12.65 -33.94 -41.83
N ARG A 6 -12.90 -35.18 -41.40
CA ARG A 6 -11.91 -36.08 -40.80
C ARG A 6 -10.83 -36.39 -41.83
N VAL A 7 -9.57 -36.08 -41.51
CA VAL A 7 -8.42 -36.50 -42.32
C VAL A 7 -7.90 -37.83 -41.78
N ILE A 8 -8.03 -38.87 -42.61
CA ILE A 8 -7.40 -40.18 -42.43
C ILE A 8 -5.94 -40.05 -42.90
N LEU A 9 -4.98 -40.26 -42.00
CA LEU A 9 -3.56 -40.32 -42.34
C LEU A 9 -3.22 -41.69 -42.92
N LYS A 10 -2.93 -41.76 -44.22
CA LYS A 10 -2.18 -42.87 -44.81
C LYS A 10 -0.75 -42.41 -45.12
N LYS A 11 0.20 -43.16 -44.58
CA LYS A 11 1.64 -42.97 -44.65
C LYS A 11 2.18 -43.59 -45.94
N GLN A 12 2.75 -42.79 -46.85
CA GLN A 12 3.83 -43.20 -47.75
C GLN A 12 4.43 -41.98 -48.47
N SER A 13 5.66 -42.17 -48.92
CA SER A 13 6.79 -41.23 -48.94
C SER A 13 6.91 -40.28 -50.15
N LEU A 14 7.67 -39.22 -49.90
CA LEU A 14 8.53 -38.43 -50.80
C LEU A 14 7.88 -37.38 -51.73
N ARG A 15 8.31 -36.13 -51.50
CA ARG A 15 8.15 -34.90 -52.30
C ARG A 15 6.71 -34.42 -52.51
N PHE A 16 6.22 -33.64 -51.54
CA PHE A 16 5.22 -32.60 -51.80
C PHE A 16 5.79 -31.25 -51.36
N GLN A 17 6.20 -30.43 -52.32
CA GLN A 17 6.25 -28.98 -52.14
C GLN A 17 4.82 -28.53 -51.83
N LEU A 18 4.52 -28.32 -50.54
CA LEU A 18 3.35 -27.57 -50.13
C LEU A 18 3.59 -26.11 -50.52
N LYS A 19 3.19 -25.75 -51.75
CA LYS A 19 2.81 -24.37 -52.06
C LYS A 19 1.62 -24.05 -51.16
N TRP A 20 1.89 -23.44 -50.02
CA TRP A 20 0.84 -22.77 -49.26
C TRP A 20 0.22 -21.73 -50.18
N PRO A 21 -1.10 -21.75 -50.44
CA PRO A 21 -1.76 -20.55 -50.90
C PRO A 21 -1.47 -19.50 -49.83
N SER A 22 -1.11 -18.28 -50.23
CA SER A 22 -1.04 -17.13 -49.33
C SER A 22 -2.42 -16.88 -48.75
N TYR A 23 -2.83 -17.69 -47.78
CA TYR A 23 -3.90 -17.36 -46.89
C TYR A 23 -3.36 -16.19 -46.08
N TYR A 24 -3.89 -15.02 -46.38
CA TYR A 24 -3.93 -13.93 -45.42
C TYR A 24 -4.48 -14.52 -44.13
N ILE A 25 -3.57 -14.85 -43.20
CA ILE A 25 -3.95 -15.04 -41.81
C ILE A 25 -4.39 -13.65 -41.39
N ASN A 26 -5.69 -13.37 -41.54
CA ASN A 26 -6.34 -12.27 -40.86
C ASN A 26 -6.19 -12.58 -39.37
N VAL A 27 -5.06 -12.18 -38.79
CA VAL A 27 -4.93 -12.06 -37.35
C VAL A 27 -5.93 -10.99 -36.98
N LYS A 28 -7.11 -11.40 -36.51
CA LYS A 28 -8.03 -10.47 -35.85
C LYS A 28 -7.32 -10.01 -34.58
N LEU A 29 -6.67 -8.86 -34.67
CA LEU A 29 -6.20 -8.13 -33.50
C LEU A 29 -7.46 -7.62 -32.79
N TYR A 30 -7.85 -8.29 -31.70
CA TYR A 30 -8.96 -7.88 -30.83
C TYR A 30 -8.56 -6.70 -29.90
N HIS A 31 -7.44 -6.03 -30.19
CA HIS A 31 -6.96 -4.91 -29.41
C HIS A 31 -7.48 -3.61 -30.03
N SER A 32 -8.50 -3.03 -29.37
CA SER A 32 -8.96 -1.68 -29.66
C SER A 32 -7.98 -0.69 -29.04
N GLU A 33 -7.40 0.19 -29.85
CA GLU A 33 -6.57 1.32 -29.38
C GLU A 33 -7.40 2.33 -28.57
N ASN A 34 -8.73 2.33 -28.75
CA ASN A 34 -9.67 3.20 -28.06
C ASN A 34 -10.19 2.61 -26.73
N GLY A 35 -9.64 1.47 -26.28
CA GLY A 35 -10.12 0.74 -25.11
C GLY A 35 -11.41 -0.04 -25.34
N VAL A 36 -11.88 -0.71 -24.28
CA VAL A 36 -13.15 -1.47 -24.22
C VAL A 36 -13.83 -1.24 -22.87
N TYR A 37 -15.11 -1.59 -22.72
CA TYR A 37 -15.79 -1.43 -21.43
C TYR A 37 -15.03 -2.14 -20.30
N GLY A 38 -14.72 -1.40 -19.23
CA GLY A 38 -13.92 -1.89 -18.11
C GLY A 38 -12.41 -1.92 -18.36
N TYR A 39 -11.91 -1.40 -19.49
CA TYR A 39 -10.49 -1.26 -19.78
C TYR A 39 -10.19 0.00 -20.60
N LYS A 40 -9.46 0.93 -19.99
CA LYS A 40 -8.94 2.12 -20.66
C LYS A 40 -7.41 1.96 -20.79
N PRO A 41 -6.84 2.05 -22.01
CA PRO A 41 -5.40 2.00 -22.20
C PRO A 41 -4.71 3.10 -21.40
N SER A 42 -3.60 2.76 -20.74
CA SER A 42 -2.79 3.74 -20.03
C SER A 42 -2.13 4.68 -21.03
N GLN A 43 -2.23 5.99 -20.78
CA GLN A 43 -1.46 6.95 -21.55
C GLN A 43 0.00 6.90 -21.11
N GLN A 44 0.92 6.83 -22.08
CA GLN A 44 2.34 6.88 -21.79
C GLN A 44 2.68 8.28 -21.25
N ARG A 45 3.08 8.35 -19.98
CA ARG A 45 3.55 9.59 -19.38
C ARG A 45 4.98 9.87 -19.84
N HIS A 46 5.21 11.08 -20.34
CA HIS A 46 6.54 11.55 -20.69
C HIS A 46 7.09 12.37 -19.54
N PHE A 47 7.86 11.73 -18.68
CA PHE A 47 8.60 12.41 -17.62
C PHE A 47 10.01 12.77 -18.09
N GLN A 48 10.40 14.03 -17.88
CA GLN A 48 11.74 14.51 -18.17
C GLN A 48 12.26 15.35 -16.99
N VAL A 49 13.40 14.94 -16.44
CA VAL A 49 14.10 15.72 -15.42
C VAL A 49 14.58 17.04 -16.03
N SER A 50 14.45 18.13 -15.26
CA SER A 50 14.85 19.47 -15.72
C SER A 50 16.33 19.50 -16.13
N LYS A 51 16.64 20.24 -17.19
CA LYS A 51 18.03 20.40 -17.67
C LYS A 51 18.95 20.98 -16.59
N GLU A 52 18.44 21.90 -15.78
CA GLU A 52 19.17 22.47 -14.65
C GLU A 52 19.60 21.38 -13.65
N TYR A 53 18.71 20.44 -13.32
CA TYR A 53 19.02 19.37 -12.37
C TYR A 53 20.02 18.38 -12.97
N LEU A 54 19.89 18.05 -14.25
CA LEU A 54 20.86 17.20 -14.95
C LEU A 54 22.27 17.82 -14.93
N ASP A 55 22.38 19.12 -15.20
CA ASP A 55 23.66 19.83 -15.17
C ASP A 55 24.28 19.85 -13.76
N LYS A 56 23.45 20.02 -12.72
CA LYS A 56 23.91 20.00 -11.32
C LYS A 56 24.36 18.60 -10.90
N ARG A 57 23.58 17.56 -11.23
CA ARG A 57 23.93 16.14 -11.00
C ARG A 57 25.23 15.77 -11.72
N ALA A 58 25.43 16.24 -12.95
CA ALA A 58 26.66 16.00 -13.71
C ALA A 58 27.89 16.71 -13.09
N LYS A 59 27.74 17.99 -12.69
CA LYS A 59 28.80 18.77 -12.03
C LYS A 59 29.23 18.17 -10.70
N GLN A 60 28.29 17.63 -9.92
CA GLN A 60 28.54 17.07 -8.58
C GLN A 60 28.26 15.56 -8.54
N SER A 61 28.80 14.83 -9.51
CA SER A 61 28.53 13.40 -9.73
C SER A 61 28.83 12.53 -8.51
N ASN A 62 29.95 12.76 -7.81
CA ASN A 62 30.29 11.98 -6.61
C ASN A 62 29.29 12.21 -5.47
N PHE A 63 28.82 13.44 -5.29
CA PHE A 63 27.80 13.77 -4.29
C PHE A 63 26.46 13.14 -4.65
N TYR A 64 26.03 13.25 -5.92
CA TYR A 64 24.82 12.59 -6.40
C TYR A 64 24.87 11.05 -6.24
N ARG A 65 26.04 10.42 -6.44
CA ARG A 65 26.23 8.99 -6.20
C ARG A 65 26.07 8.60 -4.73
N LEU A 66 26.59 9.42 -3.81
CA LEU A 66 26.38 9.22 -2.37
C LEU A 66 24.88 9.31 -2.03
N VAL A 67 24.19 10.35 -2.51
CA VAL A 67 22.74 10.53 -2.31
C VAL A 67 21.95 9.34 -2.88
N SER A 68 22.31 8.89 -4.09
CA SER A 68 21.69 7.71 -4.70
C SER A 68 21.91 6.44 -3.88
N ALA A 69 23.09 6.26 -3.30
CA ALA A 69 23.37 5.13 -2.42
C ALA A 69 22.49 5.14 -1.17
N TYR A 70 22.21 6.32 -0.59
CA TYR A 70 21.24 6.47 0.51
C TYR A 70 19.82 6.10 0.09
N ARG A 71 19.37 6.55 -1.09
CA ARG A 71 18.04 6.21 -1.62
C ARG A 71 17.85 4.72 -1.85
N ILE A 72 18.92 4.02 -2.26
CA ILE A 72 18.86 2.58 -2.59
C ILE A 72 19.13 1.70 -1.36
N HIS A 73 20.00 2.11 -0.44
CA HIS A 73 20.49 1.25 0.65
C HIS A 73 20.27 1.80 2.05
N GLY A 74 19.80 3.04 2.22
CA GLY A 74 19.61 3.68 3.52
C GLY A 74 18.71 2.88 4.46
N HIS A 75 17.68 2.23 3.93
CA HIS A 75 16.76 1.36 4.68
C HIS A 75 17.46 0.20 5.42
N LYS A 76 18.61 -0.28 4.93
CA LYS A 76 19.37 -1.37 5.58
C LYS A 76 20.04 -0.92 6.88
N GLN A 77 20.19 0.39 7.08
CA GLN A 77 20.72 0.99 8.30
C GLN A 77 19.60 1.67 9.14
N ALA A 78 18.33 1.54 8.75
CA ALA A 78 17.22 2.13 9.49
C ALA A 78 16.93 1.36 10.79
N ASP A 79 16.56 2.10 11.82
CA ASP A 79 16.19 1.58 13.15
C ASP A 79 14.69 1.28 13.21
N ILE A 80 14.28 0.21 12.51
CA ILE A 80 12.86 -0.16 12.32
C ILE A 80 12.37 -1.26 13.29
N ASP A 81 13.25 -1.87 14.07
CA ASP A 81 12.90 -2.95 14.99
C ASP A 81 12.74 -2.43 16.42
N PRO A 82 11.50 -2.31 16.95
CA PRO A 82 11.25 -1.76 18.28
C PRO A 82 11.72 -2.69 19.42
N ILE A 83 12.18 -3.90 19.12
CA ILE A 83 12.67 -4.87 20.11
C ILE A 83 14.21 -4.94 20.10
N SER A 84 14.84 -4.64 18.96
CA SER A 84 16.30 -4.79 18.82
C SER A 84 17.03 -3.82 19.74
N MET A 85 17.99 -4.35 20.51
CA MET A 85 18.92 -3.56 21.31
C MET A 85 20.21 -3.24 20.55
N ASN A 86 20.38 -3.82 19.35
CA ASN A 86 21.57 -3.65 18.54
C ASN A 86 21.42 -2.41 17.66
N LYS A 87 22.44 -1.54 17.68
CA LYS A 87 22.51 -0.42 16.76
C LYS A 87 22.66 -0.93 15.32
N PRO A 88 22.01 -0.29 14.33
CA PRO A 88 22.21 -0.60 12.93
C PRO A 88 23.70 -0.54 12.55
N LEU A 89 24.15 -1.51 11.76
CA LEU A 89 25.52 -1.57 11.29
C LEU A 89 25.78 -0.45 10.28
N LEU A 90 26.90 0.26 10.45
CA LEU A 90 27.34 1.27 9.48
C LEU A 90 27.67 0.61 8.14
N LEU A 91 26.97 1.01 7.09
CA LEU A 91 27.17 0.45 5.75
C LEU A 91 28.35 1.13 5.03
N PRO A 92 29.32 0.35 4.51
CA PRO A 92 30.41 0.91 3.70
C PRO A 92 29.90 1.74 2.51
N GLU A 93 28.80 1.34 1.89
CA GLU A 93 28.20 1.99 0.73
C GLU A 93 27.73 3.42 1.02
N LEU A 94 27.47 3.75 2.29
CA LEU A 94 26.99 5.06 2.74
C LEU A 94 28.13 5.97 3.24
N GLN A 95 29.37 5.49 3.26
CA GLN A 95 30.50 6.27 3.76
C GLN A 95 30.97 7.31 2.72
N PRO A 96 30.98 8.63 3.04
CA PRO A 96 31.39 9.68 2.10
C PRO A 96 32.82 9.51 1.56
N LYS A 97 33.71 8.93 2.37
CA LYS A 97 35.11 8.65 1.99
C LYS A 97 35.21 7.74 0.75
N ASN A 98 34.27 6.82 0.57
CA ASN A 98 34.26 5.91 -0.58
C ASN A 98 33.90 6.63 -1.90
N TYR A 99 33.35 7.85 -1.81
CA TYR A 99 33.07 8.73 -2.93
C TYR A 99 34.09 9.86 -3.08
N ARG A 100 35.19 9.82 -2.31
CA ARG A 100 36.23 10.87 -2.25
C ARG A 100 35.67 12.24 -1.86
N LEU A 101 34.71 12.26 -0.95
CA LEU A 101 34.11 13.47 -0.40
C LEU A 101 34.59 13.69 1.03
N ASN A 102 35.02 14.91 1.35
CA ASN A 102 35.31 15.31 2.72
C ASN A 102 34.07 15.94 3.35
N LEU A 103 33.90 15.77 4.66
CA LEU A 103 32.72 16.27 5.38
C LEU A 103 32.56 17.79 5.31
N MET A 104 33.67 18.53 5.22
CA MET A 104 33.69 19.99 5.16
C MET A 104 33.55 20.55 3.73
N ASP A 105 33.52 19.69 2.70
CA ASP A 105 33.38 20.14 1.32
C ASP A 105 32.01 20.79 1.14
N LYS A 106 31.97 21.97 0.51
CA LYS A 106 30.72 22.66 0.19
C LYS A 106 30.12 22.09 -1.08
N VAL A 107 28.81 21.86 -1.05
CA VAL A 107 28.03 21.31 -2.14
C VAL A 107 26.71 22.05 -2.32
N CYS A 108 26.26 22.14 -3.56
CA CYS A 108 24.90 22.56 -3.87
C CYS A 108 23.92 21.40 -3.65
N PHE A 109 22.85 21.64 -2.90
CA PHE A 109 21.77 20.68 -2.67
C PHE A 109 20.70 20.78 -3.77
N ARG A 110 20.47 21.98 -4.31
CA ARG A 110 19.45 22.23 -5.35
C ARG A 110 19.62 21.31 -6.57
N GLY A 111 18.55 20.58 -6.89
CA GLY A 111 18.49 19.62 -8.00
C GLY A 111 19.08 18.24 -7.70
N ILE A 112 19.59 18.04 -6.48
CA ILE A 112 20.11 16.76 -5.98
C ILE A 112 19.31 16.29 -4.76
N LEU A 113 19.10 17.15 -3.76
CA LEU A 113 18.29 16.92 -2.57
C LEU A 113 17.08 17.85 -2.55
N PHE A 114 15.97 17.37 -2.01
CA PHE A 114 14.76 18.14 -1.73
C PHE A 114 14.76 18.56 -0.26
N THR A 115 15.43 19.67 0.03
CA THR A 115 15.51 20.24 1.37
C THR A 115 15.33 21.76 1.31
N GLN A 116 15.00 22.38 2.44
CA GLN A 116 14.78 23.83 2.51
C GLN A 116 16.08 24.63 2.25
N GLN A 117 17.24 24.01 2.40
CA GLN A 117 18.55 24.61 2.15
C GLN A 117 19.03 24.36 0.71
N ASN A 118 19.53 25.39 0.04
CA ASN A 118 20.01 25.25 -1.35
C ASN A 118 21.46 24.78 -1.45
N GLU A 119 22.27 25.03 -0.43
CA GLU A 119 23.69 24.71 -0.36
C GLU A 119 24.07 24.39 1.08
N GLY A 120 25.10 23.57 1.27
CA GLY A 120 25.61 23.21 2.58
C GLY A 120 26.89 22.38 2.46
N THR A 121 27.28 21.76 3.57
CA THR A 121 28.42 20.84 3.65
C THR A 121 27.99 19.40 3.40
N ILE A 122 28.94 18.53 3.05
CA ILE A 122 28.70 17.08 2.98
C ILE A 122 28.24 16.53 4.34
N GLU A 123 28.74 17.07 5.45
CA GLU A 123 28.29 16.67 6.79
C GLU A 123 26.79 16.94 7.00
N GLU A 124 26.31 18.12 6.63
CA GLU A 124 24.90 18.50 6.71
C GLU A 124 24.04 17.60 5.81
N ALA A 125 24.50 17.32 4.58
CA ALA A 125 23.81 16.41 3.67
C ALA A 125 23.69 14.99 4.24
N VAL A 126 24.79 14.45 4.79
CA VAL A 126 24.79 13.11 5.40
C VAL A 126 23.86 13.06 6.62
N ARG A 127 23.82 14.11 7.43
CA ARG A 127 22.89 14.22 8.56
C ARG A 127 21.43 14.19 8.08
N PHE A 128 21.10 14.96 7.05
CA PHE A 128 19.78 14.97 6.43
C PHE A 128 19.41 13.59 5.86
N LEU A 129 20.31 12.97 5.10
CA LEU A 129 20.09 11.65 4.50
C LEU A 129 19.93 10.54 5.56
N ASN A 130 20.72 10.57 6.63
CA ASN A 130 20.58 9.62 7.73
C ASN A 130 19.23 9.80 8.44
N ALA A 131 18.80 11.04 8.70
CA ALA A 131 17.49 11.31 9.32
C ALA A 131 16.33 10.84 8.44
N THR A 132 16.47 10.98 7.11
CA THR A 132 15.43 10.67 6.13
C THR A 132 15.33 9.17 5.83
N TYR A 133 16.46 8.49 5.59
CA TYR A 133 16.50 7.13 5.06
C TYR A 133 16.97 6.07 6.06
N SER A 134 17.61 6.47 7.17
CA SER A 134 18.20 5.58 8.18
C SER A 134 17.68 5.88 9.60
N GLY A 135 16.56 6.58 9.71
CA GLY A 135 15.91 6.88 10.99
C GLY A 135 15.03 5.72 11.47
N THR A 136 13.89 6.05 12.09
CA THR A 136 12.86 5.07 12.51
C THR A 136 11.95 4.61 11.36
N LEU A 137 12.17 5.16 10.16
CA LEU A 137 11.54 4.78 8.91
C LEU A 137 12.61 4.32 7.92
N GLY A 138 12.38 3.19 7.26
CA GLY A 138 13.17 2.72 6.13
C GLY A 138 12.30 2.72 4.87
N THR A 139 12.83 3.25 3.77
CA THR A 139 12.09 3.34 2.50
C THR A 139 12.80 2.56 1.40
N GLU A 140 12.03 1.80 0.63
CA GLU A 140 12.49 1.07 -0.54
C GLU A 140 11.63 1.45 -1.74
N PHE A 141 12.25 2.07 -2.76
CA PHE A 141 11.56 2.50 -3.97
C PHE A 141 12.43 2.39 -5.23
N SER A 142 13.64 1.84 -5.10
CA SER A 142 14.54 1.58 -6.24
C SER A 142 14.00 0.54 -7.22
N HIS A 143 13.05 -0.28 -6.78
CA HIS A 143 12.38 -1.30 -7.58
C HIS A 143 11.21 -0.75 -8.41
N LEU A 144 10.80 0.51 -8.20
CA LEU A 144 9.76 1.16 -9.02
C LEU A 144 10.21 1.21 -10.48
N GLU A 145 9.28 1.01 -11.41
CA GLU A 145 9.60 0.79 -12.82
C GLU A 145 9.98 2.10 -13.51
N THR A 146 9.25 3.19 -13.21
CA THR A 146 9.43 4.46 -13.91
C THR A 146 10.33 5.44 -13.13
N GLU A 147 11.02 6.30 -13.87
CA GLU A 147 11.80 7.39 -13.25
C GLU A 147 10.90 8.43 -12.59
N GLU A 148 9.71 8.67 -13.15
CA GLU A 148 8.69 9.57 -12.60
C GLU A 148 8.33 9.18 -11.16
N GLU A 149 8.00 7.89 -10.95
CA GLU A 149 7.65 7.37 -9.63
C GLU A 149 8.82 7.45 -8.65
N ARG A 150 10.05 7.16 -9.11
CA ARG A 150 11.25 7.24 -8.25
C ARG A 150 11.57 8.67 -7.83
N GLU A 151 11.47 9.63 -8.75
CA GLU A 151 11.69 11.06 -8.44
C GLU A 151 10.56 11.61 -7.56
N TRP A 152 9.30 11.26 -7.82
CA TRP A 152 8.17 11.64 -6.96
C TRP A 152 8.31 11.08 -5.55
N PHE A 153 8.68 9.81 -5.40
CA PHE A 153 8.86 9.18 -4.10
C PHE A 153 10.03 9.82 -3.34
N THR A 154 11.12 10.12 -4.07
CA THR A 154 12.28 10.83 -3.52
C THR A 154 11.88 12.19 -2.96
N GLU A 155 11.19 13.02 -3.76
CA GLU A 155 10.73 14.33 -3.33
C GLU A 155 9.82 14.21 -2.12
N THR A 156 8.81 13.33 -2.19
CA THR A 156 7.83 13.14 -1.12
C THR A 156 8.47 12.73 0.20
N VAL A 157 9.40 11.77 0.19
CA VAL A 157 10.07 11.31 1.42
C VAL A 157 10.98 12.39 2.00
N GLU A 158 11.74 13.08 1.16
CA GLU A 158 12.68 14.13 1.58
C GLU A 158 11.95 15.38 2.10
N THR A 159 10.72 15.66 1.65
CA THR A 159 9.91 16.76 2.16
C THR A 159 9.05 16.39 3.38
N THR A 160 8.34 15.25 3.33
CA THR A 160 7.30 14.90 4.32
C THR A 160 7.89 14.62 5.71
N LEU A 161 9.08 14.00 5.77
CA LEU A 161 9.73 13.68 7.06
C LEU A 161 10.21 14.91 7.83
N SER A 162 10.16 16.10 7.23
CA SER A 162 10.52 17.36 7.88
C SER A 162 9.35 18.01 8.64
N GLU A 163 8.12 17.52 8.49
CA GLU A 163 6.92 18.12 9.08
C GLU A 163 6.65 17.59 10.50
N PRO A 164 6.62 18.45 11.53
CA PRO A 164 6.24 18.03 12.88
C PRO A 164 4.73 17.72 12.94
N LEU A 165 4.36 16.69 13.69
CA LEU A 165 2.96 16.41 14.01
C LEU A 165 2.42 17.47 14.99
N ASP A 166 1.16 17.85 14.81
CA ASP A 166 0.49 18.74 15.75
C ASP A 166 0.13 18.02 17.07
N ASP A 167 0.10 18.78 18.17
CA ASP A 167 -0.15 18.25 19.51
C ASP A 167 -1.53 17.58 19.64
N GLU A 168 -2.54 18.05 18.92
CA GLU A 168 -3.90 17.50 18.98
C GLU A 168 -4.00 16.16 18.25
N THR A 169 -3.34 16.02 17.10
CA THR A 169 -3.17 14.75 16.39
C THR A 169 -2.41 13.75 17.27
N CYS A 170 -1.33 14.19 17.93
CA CYS A 170 -0.59 13.32 18.85
C CYS A 170 -1.47 12.81 20.00
N LYS A 171 -2.26 13.67 20.63
CA LYS A 171 -3.21 13.28 21.69
C LYS A 171 -4.28 12.32 21.18
N THR A 172 -4.85 12.61 20.00
CA THR A 172 -5.90 11.78 19.39
C THR A 172 -5.39 10.37 19.11
N ILE A 173 -4.23 10.26 18.48
CA ILE A 173 -3.58 8.96 18.21
C ILE A 173 -3.29 8.21 19.52
N ALA A 174 -2.76 8.89 20.53
CA ALA A 174 -2.48 8.27 21.83
C ALA A 174 -3.77 7.73 22.49
N ILE A 175 -4.88 8.47 22.42
CA ILE A 175 -6.19 8.03 22.92
C ILE A 175 -6.65 6.75 22.21
N GLU A 176 -6.55 6.69 20.88
CA GLU A 176 -6.96 5.50 20.12
C GLU A 176 -6.10 4.27 20.44
N MET A 177 -4.79 4.46 20.64
CA MET A 177 -3.89 3.39 21.10
C MET A 177 -4.26 2.90 22.51
N LEU A 178 -4.53 3.82 23.44
CA LEU A 178 -4.93 3.48 24.82
C LEU A 178 -6.29 2.77 24.86
N LYS A 179 -7.26 3.19 24.05
CA LYS A 179 -8.56 2.48 23.90
C LYS A 179 -8.35 1.04 23.44
N SER A 180 -7.49 0.84 22.43
CA SER A 180 -7.13 -0.49 21.93
C SER A 180 -6.51 -1.37 23.03
N GLN A 181 -5.56 -0.85 23.79
CA GLN A 181 -4.94 -1.58 24.90
C GLN A 181 -5.94 -1.89 26.02
N ALA A 182 -6.78 -0.91 26.40
CA ALA A 182 -7.81 -1.10 27.43
C ALA A 182 -8.84 -2.16 27.02
N PHE A 183 -9.20 -2.20 25.73
CA PHE A 183 -10.09 -3.21 25.18
C PHE A 183 -9.49 -4.63 25.27
N ASP A 184 -8.23 -4.80 24.89
CA ASP A 184 -7.55 -6.10 25.02
C ASP A 184 -7.42 -6.53 26.48
N ASN A 185 -7.09 -5.61 27.39
CA ASN A 185 -7.05 -5.88 28.83
C ASN A 185 -8.43 -6.30 29.37
N PHE A 186 -9.50 -5.62 28.94
CA PHE A 186 -10.87 -6.00 29.31
C PHE A 186 -11.20 -7.42 28.85
N LEU A 187 -10.87 -7.78 27.61
CA LEU A 187 -11.09 -9.13 27.09
C LEU A 187 -10.26 -10.17 27.86
N ALA A 188 -9.02 -9.85 28.21
CA ALA A 188 -8.17 -10.73 29.01
C ALA A 188 -8.78 -11.03 30.40
N ILE A 189 -9.36 -10.02 31.05
CA ILE A 189 -9.98 -10.17 32.39
C ILE A 189 -11.31 -10.91 32.31
N LYS A 190 -12.17 -10.58 31.34
CA LYS A 190 -13.56 -11.10 31.28
C LYS A 190 -13.68 -12.42 30.52
N PHE A 191 -12.77 -12.71 29.60
CA PHE A 191 -12.81 -13.86 28.70
C PHE A 191 -11.47 -14.59 28.67
N VAL A 192 -10.99 -15.03 29.84
CA VAL A 192 -9.66 -15.63 30.06
C VAL A 192 -9.36 -16.82 29.12
N SER A 193 -10.35 -17.66 28.84
CA SER A 193 -10.18 -18.87 28.01
C SER A 193 -10.20 -18.61 26.50
N LEU A 194 -10.48 -17.37 26.08
CA LEU A 194 -10.69 -17.04 24.67
C LEU A 194 -9.38 -16.60 23.99
N LYS A 195 -9.09 -17.24 22.86
CA LYS A 195 -8.08 -16.75 21.91
C LYS A 195 -8.65 -15.54 21.13
N ARG A 196 -8.21 -14.34 21.50
CA ARG A 196 -8.69 -13.06 20.91
C ARG A 196 -7.86 -12.52 19.75
N TYR A 197 -6.60 -12.96 19.61
CA TYR A 197 -5.65 -12.42 18.62
C TYR A 197 -5.51 -10.89 18.69
N GLY A 198 -5.30 -10.37 19.90
CA GLY A 198 -5.29 -8.95 20.23
C GLY A 198 -4.23 -8.11 19.51
N GLY A 199 -4.36 -6.80 19.67
CA GLY A 199 -3.47 -5.78 19.11
C GLY A 199 -2.24 -5.47 19.97
N GLU A 200 -2.07 -6.12 21.13
CA GLU A 200 -0.99 -5.84 22.08
C GLU A 200 0.40 -5.88 21.44
N GLY A 201 1.17 -4.80 21.59
CA GLY A 201 2.47 -4.59 20.94
C GLY A 201 2.41 -4.16 19.47
N GLY A 202 1.21 -3.89 18.95
CA GLY A 202 0.92 -3.44 17.59
C GLY A 202 -0.14 -2.33 17.54
N GLU A 203 -0.36 -1.63 18.65
CA GLU A 203 -1.39 -0.60 18.82
C GLU A 203 -1.19 0.59 17.87
N SER A 204 0.03 0.83 17.38
CA SER A 204 0.32 1.84 16.36
C SER A 204 -0.44 1.61 15.04
N MET A 205 -0.98 0.41 14.79
CA MET A 205 -1.90 0.19 13.67
C MET A 205 -3.17 1.06 13.77
N MET A 206 -3.60 1.41 14.99
CA MET A 206 -4.75 2.29 15.20
C MET A 206 -4.45 3.71 14.72
N ALA A 207 -3.21 4.18 14.94
CA ALA A 207 -2.72 5.45 14.40
C ALA A 207 -2.77 5.44 12.86
N PHE A 208 -2.30 4.34 12.26
CA PHE A 208 -2.33 4.16 10.81
C PHE A 208 -3.76 4.25 10.25
N PHE A 209 -4.71 3.47 10.78
CA PHE A 209 -6.09 3.50 10.28
C PHE A 209 -6.78 4.84 10.54
N HIS A 210 -6.50 5.47 11.69
CA HIS A 210 -7.05 6.78 12.01
C HIS A 210 -6.62 7.83 10.97
N GLU A 211 -5.30 7.95 10.72
CA GLU A 211 -4.80 8.93 9.77
C GLU A 211 -5.21 8.57 8.34
N LEU A 212 -5.20 7.28 7.97
CA LEU A 212 -5.63 6.84 6.64
C LEU A 212 -7.09 7.19 6.35
N PHE A 213 -8.01 6.94 7.28
CA PHE A 213 -9.42 7.30 7.08
C PHE A 213 -9.62 8.82 7.03
N LYS A 214 -8.85 9.56 7.84
CA LYS A 214 -8.83 11.02 7.82
C LYS A 214 -8.35 11.57 6.47
N LEU A 215 -7.25 11.07 5.95
CA LEU A 215 -6.74 11.42 4.61
C LEU A 215 -7.75 11.05 3.52
N CYS A 216 -8.31 9.83 3.56
CA CYS A 216 -9.33 9.41 2.61
C CYS A 216 -10.53 10.37 2.58
N ALA A 217 -11.02 10.79 3.76
CA ALA A 217 -12.08 11.78 3.82
C ALA A 217 -11.62 13.14 3.25
N TYR A 218 -10.44 13.64 3.61
CA TYR A 218 -9.93 14.91 3.09
C TYR A 218 -9.76 14.92 1.56
N ASP A 219 -9.38 13.79 0.97
CA ASP A 219 -9.23 13.62 -0.47
C ASP A 219 -10.54 13.32 -1.20
N ASN A 220 -11.69 13.36 -0.51
CA ASN A 220 -13.04 13.08 -1.04
C ASN A 220 -13.26 11.64 -1.50
N LEU A 221 -12.53 10.67 -0.93
CA LEU A 221 -12.91 9.27 -1.09
C LEU A 221 -14.27 9.02 -0.43
N GLU A 222 -15.11 8.26 -1.12
CA GLU A 222 -16.44 7.90 -0.65
C GLU A 222 -16.47 6.46 -0.09
N TYR A 223 -15.67 5.55 -0.65
CA TYR A 223 -15.71 4.13 -0.33
C TYR A 223 -14.34 3.55 0.00
N VAL A 224 -14.26 2.87 1.13
CA VAL A 224 -13.09 2.08 1.54
C VAL A 224 -13.49 0.62 1.71
N VAL A 225 -12.86 -0.25 0.92
CA VAL A 225 -12.99 -1.69 1.09
C VAL A 225 -11.77 -2.20 1.85
N LEU A 226 -12.00 -2.66 3.07
CA LEU A 226 -10.95 -3.17 3.95
C LEU A 226 -11.02 -4.69 4.03
N CYS A 227 -9.89 -5.37 3.89
CA CYS A 227 -9.74 -6.74 4.34
C CYS A 227 -8.59 -6.86 5.32
N ALA A 228 -8.81 -7.59 6.42
CA ALA A 228 -7.81 -7.77 7.44
C ALA A 228 -7.79 -9.20 7.94
N ALA A 229 -6.60 -9.69 8.30
CA ALA A 229 -6.45 -10.93 9.04
C ALA A 229 -7.00 -10.82 10.48
N HIS A 230 -6.60 -11.75 11.36
CA HIS A 230 -7.14 -11.83 12.72
C HIS A 230 -6.43 -10.92 13.74
N ARG A 231 -5.18 -10.51 13.50
CA ARG A 231 -4.39 -9.70 14.46
C ARG A 231 -4.98 -8.30 14.59
N GLY A 232 -5.40 -7.92 15.80
CA GLY A 232 -5.90 -6.57 16.07
C GLY A 232 -7.25 -6.25 15.42
N ARG A 233 -7.90 -7.22 14.76
CA ARG A 233 -9.13 -7.00 14.00
C ARG A 233 -10.26 -6.50 14.88
N LEU A 234 -10.41 -7.10 16.07
CA LEU A 234 -11.45 -6.71 17.01
C LEU A 234 -11.25 -5.27 17.48
N ASN A 235 -10.00 -4.85 17.72
CA ASN A 235 -9.63 -3.49 18.11
C ASN A 235 -10.05 -2.48 17.02
N VAL A 236 -9.76 -2.77 15.74
CA VAL A 236 -10.18 -1.91 14.61
C VAL A 236 -11.70 -1.88 14.48
N LEU A 237 -12.37 -3.03 14.61
CA LEU A 237 -13.83 -3.13 14.51
C LEU A 237 -14.54 -2.30 15.59
N THR A 238 -14.19 -2.49 16.86
CA THR A 238 -14.87 -1.81 17.97
C THR A 238 -14.37 -0.39 18.20
N GLY A 239 -13.11 -0.10 17.86
CA GLY A 239 -12.49 1.21 18.06
C GLY A 239 -12.82 2.21 16.94
N LEU A 240 -12.72 1.79 15.67
CA LEU A 240 -12.81 2.71 14.52
C LEU A 240 -14.02 2.45 13.62
N LEU A 241 -14.54 1.23 13.56
CA LEU A 241 -15.61 0.86 12.61
C LEU A 241 -16.99 0.74 13.26
N ASN A 242 -17.21 1.40 14.39
CA ASN A 242 -18.48 1.46 15.10
C ASN A 242 -19.14 0.08 15.33
N PHE A 243 -18.34 -0.99 15.46
CA PHE A 243 -18.90 -2.31 15.68
C PHE A 243 -19.47 -2.42 17.10
N PRO A 244 -20.77 -2.75 17.26
CA PRO A 244 -21.41 -2.75 18.57
C PRO A 244 -20.80 -3.82 19.48
N PRO A 245 -20.21 -3.42 20.63
CA PRO A 245 -19.58 -4.37 21.56
C PRO A 245 -20.54 -5.45 22.07
N GLU A 246 -21.84 -5.17 22.16
CA GLU A 246 -22.86 -6.13 22.59
C GLU A 246 -22.96 -7.32 21.62
N LYS A 247 -22.86 -7.07 20.31
CA LYS A 247 -22.83 -8.15 19.30
C LYS A 247 -21.56 -8.98 19.43
N LEU A 248 -20.43 -8.34 19.73
CA LEU A 248 -19.18 -9.04 19.98
C LEU A 248 -19.31 -9.92 21.23
N PHE A 249 -19.78 -9.38 22.35
CA PHE A 249 -19.93 -10.13 23.60
C PHE A 249 -20.94 -11.28 23.48
N ARG A 250 -22.03 -11.09 22.72
CA ARG A 250 -22.97 -12.16 22.39
C ARG A 250 -22.25 -13.31 21.69
N LYS A 251 -21.43 -12.99 20.68
CA LYS A 251 -20.65 -14.00 19.95
C LYS A 251 -19.60 -14.68 20.83
N LEU A 252 -18.94 -13.93 21.71
CA LEU A 252 -17.96 -14.44 22.67
C LEU A 252 -18.55 -15.43 23.67
N ARG A 253 -19.85 -15.31 23.98
CA ARG A 253 -20.58 -16.26 24.81
C ARG A 253 -21.09 -17.49 24.06
N GLY A 254 -20.80 -17.60 22.75
CA GLY A 254 -21.22 -18.72 21.91
C GLY A 254 -22.61 -18.57 21.28
N PHE A 255 -23.25 -17.40 21.43
CA PHE A 255 -24.54 -17.14 20.77
C PHE A 255 -24.34 -16.67 19.32
N SER A 256 -25.41 -16.77 18.52
CA SER A 256 -25.42 -16.34 17.12
C SER A 256 -25.20 -14.83 16.98
N GLU A 257 -24.41 -14.39 16.00
CA GLU A 257 -24.27 -12.98 15.65
C GLU A 257 -25.49 -12.43 14.86
N PHE A 258 -26.42 -13.30 14.49
CA PHE A 258 -27.61 -12.98 13.70
C PHE A 258 -28.90 -13.05 14.54
N PRO A 259 -29.99 -12.40 14.09
CA PRO A 259 -31.32 -12.61 14.66
C PRO A 259 -31.74 -14.07 14.59
N ASP A 260 -32.47 -14.56 15.59
CA ASP A 260 -32.79 -15.99 15.75
C ASP A 260 -33.61 -16.58 14.58
N ALA A 261 -34.35 -15.74 13.84
CA ALA A 261 -35.08 -16.14 12.63
C ALA A 261 -34.18 -16.41 11.40
N THR A 262 -32.91 -16.04 11.46
CA THR A 262 -31.98 -16.13 10.33
C THR A 262 -31.44 -17.54 10.18
N LYS A 263 -31.64 -18.16 9.01
CA LYS A 263 -31.06 -19.46 8.68
C LYS A 263 -29.60 -19.30 8.25
N CYS A 264 -28.70 -19.26 9.22
CA CYS A 264 -27.26 -19.13 8.99
C CYS A 264 -26.46 -20.00 9.98
N THR A 265 -25.33 -20.52 9.55
CA THR A 265 -24.42 -21.30 10.40
C THR A 265 -23.54 -20.42 11.30
N GLY A 266 -23.39 -19.14 10.94
CA GLY A 266 -22.46 -18.24 11.61
C GLY A 266 -21.00 -18.53 11.27
N ASP A 267 -20.10 -17.76 11.89
CA ASP A 267 -18.64 -17.95 11.78
C ASP A 267 -17.93 -17.62 13.10
N VAL A 268 -16.60 -17.71 13.21
CA VAL A 268 -15.85 -17.36 14.44
C VAL A 268 -15.66 -15.84 14.60
N ILE A 269 -15.30 -15.40 15.82
CA ILE A 269 -15.13 -13.98 16.17
C ILE A 269 -14.12 -13.23 15.29
N SER A 270 -13.07 -13.92 14.83
CA SER A 270 -12.03 -13.32 13.99
C SER A 270 -12.51 -13.02 12.56
N HIS A 271 -13.72 -13.44 12.19
CA HIS A 271 -14.32 -13.25 10.87
C HIS A 271 -15.49 -12.25 10.89
N LEU A 272 -15.76 -11.61 12.04
CA LEU A 272 -16.78 -10.55 12.17
C LEU A 272 -16.48 -9.38 11.26
N ILE A 273 -17.51 -8.70 10.76
CA ILE A 273 -17.40 -7.58 9.83
C ILE A 273 -18.10 -6.33 10.35
N SER A 274 -17.71 -5.19 9.81
CA SER A 274 -18.46 -3.95 9.91
C SER A 274 -18.61 -3.31 8.52
N SER A 275 -19.76 -2.68 8.31
CA SER A 275 -20.03 -1.81 7.18
C SER A 275 -20.73 -0.60 7.78
N THR A 276 -20.04 0.55 7.77
CA THR A 276 -20.48 1.75 8.47
C THR A 276 -20.09 3.00 7.69
N GLU A 277 -20.86 4.05 7.87
CA GLU A 277 -20.44 5.41 7.55
C GLU A 277 -19.58 5.94 8.69
N LEU A 278 -18.42 6.52 8.37
CA LEU A 278 -17.59 7.27 9.31
C LEU A 278 -17.72 8.76 8.98
N ASN A 279 -18.20 9.54 9.93
CA ASN A 279 -18.26 11.00 9.80
C ASN A 279 -16.93 11.60 10.27
N ILE A 280 -16.16 12.15 9.34
CA ILE A 280 -14.87 12.81 9.62
C ILE A 280 -15.01 14.27 9.21
N GLY A 281 -15.14 15.15 10.22
CA GLY A 281 -15.48 16.56 9.99
C GLY A 281 -16.86 16.70 9.35
N GLN A 282 -16.91 17.27 8.14
CA GLN A 282 -18.15 17.45 7.36
C GLN A 282 -18.34 16.39 6.26
N LYS A 283 -17.46 15.38 6.19
CA LYS A 283 -17.46 14.36 5.14
C LYS A 283 -17.84 12.99 5.70
N SER A 284 -18.48 12.17 4.87
CA SER A 284 -18.84 10.79 5.18
C SER A 284 -17.97 9.85 4.36
N LEU A 285 -17.41 8.84 5.03
CA LEU A 285 -16.60 7.79 4.40
C LEU A 285 -17.27 6.43 4.67
N HIS A 286 -17.70 5.76 3.61
CA HIS A 286 -18.27 4.42 3.71
C HIS A 286 -17.15 3.38 3.83
N VAL A 287 -16.97 2.82 5.02
CA VAL A 287 -15.95 1.78 5.26
C VAL A 287 -16.62 0.42 5.42
N THR A 288 -16.22 -0.54 4.58
CA THR A 288 -16.65 -1.93 4.72
C THR A 288 -15.47 -2.88 4.89
N MET A 289 -15.43 -3.55 6.04
CA MET A 289 -14.54 -4.68 6.30
C MET A 289 -15.17 -5.99 5.80
N LEU A 290 -14.42 -6.78 5.03
CA LEU A 290 -14.88 -8.05 4.47
C LEU A 290 -14.81 -9.23 5.43
N ARG A 291 -15.73 -10.20 5.24
CA ARG A 291 -15.62 -11.52 5.88
C ARG A 291 -14.49 -12.29 5.21
N ASN A 292 -13.74 -13.03 6.00
CA ASN A 292 -12.65 -13.87 5.52
C ASN A 292 -12.66 -15.18 6.29
N PRO A 293 -12.37 -16.33 5.65
CA PRO A 293 -12.10 -17.55 6.38
C PRO A 293 -10.74 -17.46 7.10
N SER A 294 -10.39 -18.50 7.85
CA SER A 294 -9.09 -18.58 8.54
C SER A 294 -7.90 -18.81 7.59
N HIS A 295 -8.15 -19.14 6.32
CA HIS A 295 -7.11 -19.23 5.29
C HIS A 295 -6.58 -17.82 4.99
N LEU A 296 -5.35 -17.55 5.43
CA LEU A 296 -4.74 -16.23 5.32
C LEU A 296 -4.62 -15.79 3.84
N GLU A 297 -4.72 -14.48 3.61
CA GLU A 297 -4.60 -13.82 2.29
C GLU A 297 -5.67 -14.19 1.23
N ILE A 298 -6.49 -15.23 1.44
CA ILE A 298 -7.51 -15.64 0.45
C ILE A 298 -8.58 -14.57 0.20
N VAL A 299 -8.76 -13.64 1.16
CA VAL A 299 -9.71 -12.53 1.05
C VAL A 299 -9.18 -11.39 0.19
N ASN A 300 -7.88 -11.30 -0.09
CA ASN A 300 -7.29 -10.20 -0.84
C ASN A 300 -7.87 -10.08 -2.25
N PRO A 301 -7.94 -11.13 -3.10
CA PRO A 301 -8.59 -11.02 -4.40
C PRO A 301 -10.10 -10.77 -4.28
N VAL A 302 -10.75 -11.24 -3.22
CA VAL A 302 -12.17 -10.97 -2.96
C VAL A 302 -12.39 -9.49 -2.66
N SER A 303 -11.48 -8.87 -1.91
CA SER A 303 -11.53 -7.44 -1.59
C SER A 303 -11.31 -6.58 -2.82
N MET A 304 -10.33 -6.93 -3.67
CA MET A 304 -10.14 -6.27 -4.97
C MET A 304 -11.37 -6.41 -5.87
N GLY A 305 -11.95 -7.61 -5.95
CA GLY A 305 -13.15 -7.86 -6.74
C GLY A 305 -14.36 -7.04 -6.26
N LYS A 306 -14.57 -6.94 -4.94
CA LYS A 306 -15.61 -6.06 -4.37
C LYS A 306 -15.35 -4.59 -4.69
N THR A 307 -14.11 -4.13 -4.52
CA THR A 307 -13.70 -2.75 -4.82
C THR A 307 -14.01 -2.43 -6.28
N ARG A 308 -13.63 -3.33 -7.19
CA ARG A 308 -13.93 -3.20 -8.62
C ARG A 308 -15.42 -3.19 -8.93
N GLY A 309 -16.22 -4.01 -8.24
CA GLY A 309 -17.67 -4.01 -8.35
C GLY A 309 -18.32 -2.71 -7.86
N ILE A 310 -17.77 -2.10 -6.80
CA ILE A 310 -18.21 -0.76 -6.34
C ILE A 310 -17.89 0.27 -7.41
N MET A 311 -16.65 0.33 -7.93
CA MET A 311 -16.27 1.23 -9.02
C MET A 311 -17.20 1.09 -10.23
N GLN A 312 -17.61 -0.14 -10.57
CA GLN A 312 -18.58 -0.38 -11.64
C GLN A 312 -19.97 0.19 -11.31
N THR A 313 -20.43 0.03 -10.07
CA THR A 313 -21.75 0.47 -9.61
C THR A 313 -21.87 2.00 -9.62
N ILE A 314 -20.81 2.69 -9.19
CA ILE A 314 -20.77 4.16 -9.16
C ILE A 314 -20.26 4.79 -10.47
N GLN A 315 -19.94 3.96 -11.48
CA GLN A 315 -19.41 4.37 -12.78
C GLN A 315 -18.13 5.23 -12.69
N GLU A 316 -17.14 4.75 -11.93
CA GLU A 316 -15.84 5.40 -11.75
C GLU A 316 -14.69 4.65 -12.44
N ALA A 317 -13.54 5.33 -12.58
CA ALA A 317 -12.33 4.79 -13.18
C ALA A 317 -12.59 4.19 -14.58
N ALA A 318 -12.14 2.95 -14.80
CA ALA A 318 -12.34 2.21 -16.03
C ALA A 318 -13.81 1.99 -16.44
N TYR A 319 -14.78 2.26 -15.55
CA TYR A 319 -16.21 2.22 -15.85
C TYR A 319 -16.84 3.60 -16.03
N GLY A 320 -16.13 4.66 -15.63
CA GLY A 320 -16.55 6.04 -15.79
C GLY A 320 -16.21 6.64 -17.16
N ARG A 321 -16.57 7.91 -17.36
CA ARG A 321 -16.35 8.60 -18.65
C ARG A 321 -14.98 9.25 -18.77
N THR A 322 -14.42 9.75 -17.67
CA THR A 322 -13.28 10.68 -17.67
C THR A 322 -11.97 9.96 -17.37
N GLU A 323 -11.85 9.32 -16.22
CA GLU A 323 -10.54 8.93 -15.68
C GLU A 323 -10.27 7.43 -15.75
N GLN A 324 -9.00 7.06 -15.74
CA GLN A 324 -8.58 5.66 -15.70
C GLN A 324 -8.59 5.11 -14.26
N TRP A 325 -8.34 5.98 -13.29
CA TRP A 325 -8.25 5.69 -11.86
C TRP A 325 -9.48 6.20 -11.12
N SER A 326 -9.68 5.72 -9.90
CA SER A 326 -10.84 6.09 -9.09
C SER A 326 -10.40 6.99 -7.95
N ASP A 327 -10.88 8.23 -7.96
CA ASP A 327 -10.64 9.17 -6.85
C ASP A 327 -11.62 8.95 -5.69
N LYS A 328 -12.55 7.99 -5.81
CA LYS A 328 -13.64 7.78 -4.84
C LYS A 328 -13.58 6.47 -4.05
N VAL A 329 -12.78 5.50 -4.50
CA VAL A 329 -12.83 4.12 -4.03
C VAL A 329 -11.43 3.58 -3.89
N ILE A 330 -11.08 3.11 -2.70
CA ILE A 330 -9.79 2.46 -2.43
C ILE A 330 -9.95 1.10 -1.78
N ASN A 331 -9.00 0.22 -2.05
CA ASN A 331 -8.87 -1.08 -1.40
C ASN A 331 -7.71 -1.06 -0.40
N ILE A 332 -7.97 -1.48 0.83
CA ILE A 332 -6.95 -1.62 1.87
C ILE A 332 -6.83 -3.09 2.24
N GLN A 333 -5.61 -3.63 2.15
CA GLN A 333 -5.30 -5.00 2.52
C GLN A 333 -4.36 -5.03 3.71
N VAL A 334 -4.79 -5.72 4.77
CA VAL A 334 -4.02 -5.91 6.01
C VAL A 334 -3.71 -7.39 6.12
N SER A 335 -2.53 -7.75 5.62
CA SER A 335 -2.06 -9.12 5.56
C SER A 335 -1.55 -9.63 6.90
N HIS A 336 -1.50 -10.95 7.04
CA HIS A 336 -0.92 -11.59 8.21
C HIS A 336 0.54 -11.97 7.98
N GLY A 337 1.43 -11.39 8.78
CA GLY A 337 2.70 -12.03 9.13
C GLY A 337 3.94 -11.17 8.92
N LYS A 338 4.89 -11.35 9.84
CA LYS A 338 6.27 -10.83 9.82
C LYS A 338 7.06 -11.15 8.53
N LEU A 339 6.48 -11.80 7.52
CA LEU A 339 7.12 -12.03 6.23
C LEU A 339 6.88 -10.91 5.20
N LEU A 340 5.78 -10.15 5.32
CA LEU A 340 5.49 -8.99 4.47
C LEU A 340 4.56 -8.07 5.28
N LYS A 341 5.11 -7.13 6.07
CA LYS A 341 4.35 -5.96 6.56
C LYS A 341 4.16 -5.00 5.39
N LEU A 342 3.37 -5.41 4.41
CA LEU A 342 2.93 -4.55 3.32
C LEU A 342 1.45 -4.28 3.54
N ILE A 343 1.14 -3.06 3.99
CA ILE A 343 -0.16 -2.50 3.70
C ILE A 343 -0.06 -2.06 2.25
N SER A 344 -0.60 -2.88 1.35
CA SER A 344 -0.66 -2.54 -0.05
C SER A 344 -1.95 -1.75 -0.26
N CYS A 345 -1.81 -0.43 -0.41
CA CYS A 345 -2.82 0.39 -1.06
C CYS A 345 -2.65 0.17 -2.56
N TYR A 346 -3.55 -0.61 -3.15
CA TYR A 346 -3.64 -0.65 -4.61
C TYR A 346 -4.46 0.57 -5.02
N PHE A 347 -3.77 1.55 -5.61
CA PHE A 347 -4.41 2.65 -6.35
C PHE A 347 -4.98 2.13 -7.67
#